data_AF-A0A6G1SA07-F1
#
_entry.id   AF-A0A6G1SA07-F1
#
_cell.length_a   1.000
_cell.length_b   1.000
_cell.length_c   1.000
_cell.angle_alpha   90.00
_cell.angle_beta   90.00
_cell.angle_gamma   90.00
#
_symmetry.space_group_name_H-M   'P 1'
#
loop_
_entity.id
_entity.type
_entity.pdbx_description
1 polymer ?
#
loop_
_entity_poly.entity_id
_entity_poly.type
_entity_poly.pdbx_seq_one_letter_code
_entity_poly.pdbx_strand_id
1 'polypeptide(L)'
;NLGNHHHHHHHIGNNLGNHHHHNHHHVNGNGNGHHHDAQHHGSHDLIGTQSNCHSSSSHITSLQLINPQYNSLVCTGSSDGSVRIWRAYNGIDYGFNPQLVTAFHLMPELQPHRTGLGMILLWDQNQTRFYATSDQNDVRIIKVWDAQSE
;
A
#
# COMPACT_ATOMS: atom_id res chain seq x y z
N ASN A 1 58.61 19.73 -20.92
CA ASN A 1 57.45 19.69 -21.84
C ASN A 1 56.22 19.46 -20.97
N LEU A 2 55.64 20.54 -20.43
CA LEU A 2 54.33 21.12 -20.80
C LEU A 2 53.16 20.15 -20.49
N GLY A 3 52.20 20.46 -19.62
CA GLY A 3 51.86 21.74 -19.00
C GLY A 3 50.77 21.65 -17.91
N ASN A 4 50.57 22.81 -17.28
CA ASN A 4 49.52 23.18 -16.31
C ASN A 4 48.10 22.84 -16.77
N HIS A 5 47.18 22.61 -15.81
CA HIS A 5 45.91 23.36 -15.74
C HIS A 5 45.16 23.23 -14.39
N HIS A 6 44.92 24.41 -13.81
CA HIS A 6 43.75 24.90 -13.06
C HIS A 6 43.27 24.26 -11.74
N HIS A 7 43.50 25.05 -10.68
CA HIS A 7 42.67 25.14 -9.48
C HIS A 7 41.21 25.52 -9.82
N HIS A 8 40.25 24.83 -9.23
CA HIS A 8 38.93 25.39 -8.94
C HIS A 8 38.49 25.00 -7.51
N HIS A 9 38.50 26.00 -6.63
CA HIS A 9 37.68 26.01 -5.43
C HIS A 9 36.21 26.17 -5.85
N HIS A 10 35.33 25.29 -5.37
CA HIS A 10 33.92 25.62 -5.25
C HIS A 10 33.43 25.25 -3.86
N HIS A 11 33.18 26.29 -3.07
CA HIS A 11 32.30 26.27 -1.92
C HIS A 11 30.92 25.77 -2.36
N ILE A 12 30.42 24.71 -1.73
CA ILE A 12 28.98 24.42 -1.70
C ILE A 12 28.59 24.50 -0.23
N GLY A 13 27.99 25.63 0.13
CA GLY A 13 27.38 25.84 1.43
C GLY A 13 26.11 24.99 1.53
N ASN A 14 25.94 24.36 2.69
CA ASN A 14 24.71 23.69 3.09
C ASN A 14 23.56 24.71 3.14
N ASN A 15 22.61 24.60 2.22
CA ASN A 15 21.36 25.34 2.29
C ASN A 15 20.33 24.52 3.08
N LEU A 16 20.39 24.63 4.42
CA LEU A 16 19.35 24.13 5.32
C LEU A 16 18.19 25.13 5.30
N GLY A 17 17.32 25.02 4.30
CA GLY A 17 16.03 25.71 4.26
C GLY A 17 15.03 25.03 5.18
N ASN A 18 14.98 25.48 6.44
CA ASN A 18 13.87 25.23 7.35
C ASN A 18 12.61 25.96 6.82
N HIS A 19 11.68 25.24 6.20
CA HIS A 19 10.35 25.78 5.93
C HIS A 19 9.42 25.50 7.12
N HIS A 20 9.39 26.45 8.07
CA HIS A 20 8.32 26.56 9.05
C HIS A 20 7.09 27.18 8.36
N HIS A 21 6.05 26.40 8.12
CA HIS A 21 4.73 26.95 7.80
C HIS A 21 4.00 27.33 9.10
N HIS A 22 3.94 28.62 9.39
CA HIS A 22 3.00 29.19 10.35
C HIS A 22 1.60 29.17 9.75
N ASN A 23 0.63 28.57 10.46
CA ASN A 23 -0.78 28.71 10.12
C ASN A 23 -1.44 29.60 11.18
N HIS A 24 -1.64 30.87 10.86
CA HIS A 24 -2.37 31.82 11.69
C HIS A 24 -3.86 31.73 11.32
N HIS A 25 -4.67 31.09 12.15
CA HIS A 25 -6.13 31.25 12.11
C HIS A 25 -6.57 32.11 13.29
N HIS A 26 -6.89 33.36 12.98
CA HIS A 26 -7.50 34.31 13.90
C HIS A 26 -8.99 33.96 14.02
N VAL A 27 -9.45 33.53 15.20
CA VAL A 27 -10.87 33.34 15.50
C VAL A 27 -11.39 34.57 16.21
N ASN A 28 -12.40 35.23 15.63
CA ASN A 28 -13.25 36.17 16.35
C ASN A 28 -14.69 36.05 15.85
N GLY A 29 -15.66 35.92 16.76
CA GLY A 29 -17.08 35.96 16.44
C GLY A 29 -17.97 35.12 17.36
N ASN A 30 -18.45 35.75 18.43
CA ASN A 30 -19.53 35.29 19.30
C ASN A 30 -20.88 35.16 18.55
N GLY A 31 -21.67 34.12 18.80
CA GLY A 31 -23.08 34.07 18.35
C GLY A 31 -23.76 32.70 18.50
N ASN A 32 -24.84 32.67 19.28
CA ASN A 32 -25.61 31.49 19.72
C ASN A 32 -26.31 30.68 18.61
N GLY A 33 -26.37 29.35 18.84
CA GLY A 33 -27.51 28.46 18.58
C GLY A 33 -27.88 28.13 17.14
N HIS A 34 -27.92 26.84 16.77
CA HIS A 34 -29.08 26.15 16.18
C HIS A 34 -28.70 24.72 15.72
N HIS A 35 -29.74 23.89 15.66
CA HIS A 35 -29.79 22.44 15.45
C HIS A 35 -29.10 21.92 14.17
N HIS A 36 -28.63 20.67 14.28
CA HIS A 36 -28.64 19.60 13.27
C HIS A 36 -28.25 19.97 11.83
N ASP A 37 -27.03 19.59 11.44
CA ASP A 37 -26.82 18.61 10.36
C ASP A 37 -25.31 18.41 10.18
N ALA A 38 -24.76 17.40 10.85
CA ALA A 38 -23.47 16.85 10.45
C ALA A 38 -23.70 15.95 9.24
N GLN A 39 -24.08 16.56 8.12
CA GLN A 39 -23.99 15.92 6.82
C GLN A 39 -22.50 15.81 6.50
N HIS A 40 -21.89 14.68 6.87
CA HIS A 40 -20.60 14.26 6.33
C HIS A 40 -20.79 13.93 4.84
N HIS A 41 -20.91 14.97 4.02
CA HIS A 41 -20.69 14.85 2.59
C HIS A 41 -19.22 14.46 2.41
N GLY A 42 -19.04 13.19 2.03
CA GLY A 42 -17.76 12.49 2.02
C GLY A 42 -16.72 13.24 1.22
N SER A 43 -15.74 13.80 1.91
CA SER A 43 -14.50 14.21 1.28
C SER A 43 -13.82 12.95 0.74
N HIS A 44 -13.40 12.96 -0.52
CA HIS A 44 -12.55 11.91 -1.10
C HIS A 44 -11.11 12.06 -0.61
N ASP A 45 -10.93 12.17 0.71
CA ASP A 45 -9.62 12.38 1.31
C ASP A 45 -8.82 11.07 1.29
N LEU A 46 -7.57 11.17 0.85
CA LEU A 46 -6.62 10.09 1.03
C LEU A 46 -6.31 9.96 2.52
N ILE A 47 -6.87 8.93 3.15
CA ILE A 47 -6.73 8.71 4.60
C ILE A 47 -5.45 7.97 5.01
N GLY A 48 -4.72 7.38 4.07
CA GLY A 48 -3.46 6.69 4.37
C GLY A 48 -2.79 6.08 3.14
N THR A 49 -1.47 5.89 3.25
CA THR A 49 -0.63 5.23 2.25
C THR A 49 0.26 4.21 2.93
N GLN A 50 0.44 3.04 2.32
CA GLN A 50 1.36 2.02 2.79
C GLN A 50 2.14 1.42 1.62
N SER A 51 3.42 1.11 1.85
CA SER A 51 4.21 0.32 0.90
C SER A 51 3.91 -1.16 1.10
N ASN A 52 3.72 -1.90 0.00
CA ASN A 52 3.52 -3.34 0.08
C ASN A 52 4.84 -4.13 0.27
N CYS A 53 6.00 -3.47 0.21
CA CYS A 53 7.31 -4.07 0.47
C CYS A 53 7.61 -5.36 -0.33
N HIS A 54 7.01 -5.52 -1.51
CA HIS A 54 7.42 -6.56 -2.47
C HIS A 54 8.78 -6.20 -3.10
N SER A 55 9.41 -7.14 -3.81
CA SER A 55 10.68 -6.84 -4.48
C SER A 55 10.47 -5.81 -5.60
N SER A 56 11.52 -5.04 -5.93
CA SER A 56 11.47 -4.07 -7.03
C SER A 56 11.26 -4.70 -8.41
N SER A 57 11.46 -6.02 -8.51
CA SER A 57 11.23 -6.80 -9.72
C SER A 57 9.78 -7.24 -9.90
N SER A 58 8.93 -7.16 -8.88
CA SER A 58 7.51 -7.52 -8.95
C SER A 58 6.58 -6.33 -8.74
N HIS A 59 5.29 -6.52 -9.00
CA HIS A 59 4.26 -5.51 -8.81
C HIS A 59 2.98 -6.14 -8.26
N ILE A 60 2.14 -5.34 -7.62
CA ILE A 60 0.82 -5.77 -7.13
C ILE A 60 -0.10 -5.99 -8.32
N THR A 61 -0.75 -7.14 -8.37
CA THR A 61 -1.66 -7.56 -9.45
C THR A 61 -3.08 -7.86 -8.94
N SER A 62 -3.24 -8.10 -7.63
CA SER A 62 -4.53 -8.32 -6.99
C SER A 62 -4.61 -7.61 -5.64
N LEU A 63 -5.80 -7.08 -5.28
CA LEU A 63 -6.08 -6.43 -4.01
C LEU A 63 -7.46 -6.85 -3.49
N GLN A 64 -7.52 -7.35 -2.25
CA GLN A 64 -8.74 -7.90 -1.66
C GLN A 64 -8.89 -7.53 -0.18
N LEU A 65 -10.14 -7.53 0.30
CA LEU A 65 -10.45 -7.43 1.73
C LEU A 65 -10.72 -8.81 2.31
N ILE A 66 -10.16 -9.05 3.49
CA ILE A 66 -10.47 -10.21 4.34
C ILE A 66 -11.17 -9.67 5.59
N ASN A 67 -12.21 -10.35 6.07
CA ASN A 67 -13.02 -9.96 7.23
C ASN A 67 -13.58 -8.52 7.17
N PRO A 68 -14.15 -8.05 6.04
CA PRO A 68 -14.51 -6.64 5.84
C PRO A 68 -15.50 -6.05 6.86
N GLN A 69 -16.26 -6.90 7.56
CA GLN A 69 -17.28 -6.49 8.53
C GLN A 69 -16.76 -6.34 9.97
N TYR A 70 -15.52 -6.74 10.23
CA TYR A 70 -14.96 -6.79 11.58
C TYR A 70 -13.57 -6.15 11.59
N ASN A 71 -12.52 -6.93 11.88
CA ASN A 71 -11.14 -6.50 11.82
C ASN A 71 -10.59 -6.74 10.41
N SER A 72 -10.95 -5.83 9.50
CA SER A 72 -10.62 -5.92 8.09
C SER A 72 -9.11 -5.98 7.85
N LEU A 73 -8.72 -6.87 6.94
CA LEU A 73 -7.35 -6.97 6.46
C LEU A 73 -7.31 -6.68 4.97
N VAL A 74 -6.19 -6.10 4.51
CA VAL A 74 -5.90 -5.88 3.10
C VAL A 74 -4.95 -6.98 2.65
N CYS A 75 -5.40 -7.80 1.70
CA CYS A 75 -4.61 -8.83 1.06
C CYS A 75 -4.15 -8.36 -0.32
N THR A 76 -2.86 -8.45 -0.60
CA THR A 76 -2.29 -8.17 -1.92
C THR A 76 -1.71 -9.44 -2.52
N GLY A 77 -1.97 -9.67 -3.80
CA GLY A 77 -1.25 -10.63 -4.64
C GLY A 77 -0.27 -9.91 -5.57
N SER A 78 0.95 -10.44 -5.68
CA SER A 78 2.01 -9.88 -6.53
C SER A 78 2.32 -10.78 -7.74
N SER A 79 2.93 -10.19 -8.78
CA SER A 79 3.29 -10.87 -10.04
C SER A 79 4.33 -11.99 -9.90
N ASP A 80 4.98 -12.10 -8.74
CA ASP A 80 5.89 -13.18 -8.36
C ASP A 80 5.20 -14.29 -7.56
N GLY A 81 3.88 -14.24 -7.43
CA GLY A 81 3.08 -15.22 -6.69
C GLY A 81 3.14 -15.08 -5.16
N SER A 82 3.77 -14.01 -4.66
CA SER A 82 3.71 -13.67 -3.24
C SER A 82 2.36 -13.06 -2.86
N VAL A 83 1.91 -13.41 -1.67
CA VAL A 83 0.74 -12.87 -0.99
C VAL A 83 1.21 -12.17 0.28
N ARG A 84 0.66 -10.98 0.53
CA ARG A 84 0.91 -10.21 1.76
C ARG A 84 -0.41 -9.74 2.33
N ILE A 85 -0.57 -9.88 3.63
CA ILE A 85 -1.78 -9.51 4.35
C ILE A 85 -1.42 -8.46 5.39
N TRP A 86 -2.09 -7.33 5.33
CA TRP A 86 -1.89 -6.17 6.17
C TRP A 86 -3.16 -5.88 6.97
N ARG A 87 -3.02 -5.25 8.14
CA ARG A 87 -4.20 -4.65 8.79
C ARG A 87 -4.74 -3.51 7.91
N ALA A 88 -6.06 -3.43 7.75
CA ALA A 88 -6.68 -2.33 7.02
C ALA A 88 -6.71 -1.05 7.86
N TYR A 89 -6.66 0.10 7.18
CA TYR A 89 -6.89 1.39 7.82
C TYR A 89 -8.36 1.46 8.29
N ASN A 90 -8.59 1.76 9.57
CA ASN A 90 -9.92 1.75 10.17
C ASN A 90 -10.50 3.16 10.40
N GLY A 91 -9.84 4.23 9.96
CA GLY A 91 -10.38 5.60 10.04
C GLY A 91 -10.23 6.29 11.40
N ILE A 92 -9.96 5.53 12.46
CA ILE A 92 -10.08 6.01 13.85
C ILE A 92 -8.72 6.45 14.38
N ASP A 93 -7.64 5.83 13.92
CA ASP A 93 -6.29 6.09 14.40
C ASP A 93 -5.55 7.02 13.43
N TYR A 94 -5.51 8.32 13.72
CA TYR A 94 -4.68 9.31 13.00
C TYR A 94 -3.17 8.99 13.02
N GLY A 95 -2.75 8.00 13.82
CA GLY A 95 -1.41 7.43 13.86
C GLY A 95 -1.30 6.02 13.31
N PHE A 96 -2.23 5.58 12.45
CA PHE A 96 -2.23 4.23 11.89
C PHE A 96 -0.88 3.92 11.25
N ASN A 97 -0.18 2.96 11.86
CA ASN A 97 1.03 2.39 11.30
C ASN A 97 0.63 1.09 10.58
N PRO A 98 0.82 0.97 9.26
CA PRO A 98 0.49 -0.24 8.52
C PRO A 98 1.26 -1.44 9.09
N GLN A 99 0.53 -2.46 9.51
CA GLN A 99 1.10 -3.67 10.12
C GLN A 99 0.94 -4.86 9.18
N LEU A 100 2.08 -5.46 8.80
CA LEU A 100 2.09 -6.74 8.11
C LEU A 100 1.66 -7.83 9.10
N VAL A 101 0.61 -8.56 8.75
CA VAL A 101 0.13 -9.71 9.52
C VAL A 101 0.89 -10.96 9.10
N THR A 102 0.97 -11.22 7.80
CA THR A 102 1.70 -12.36 7.24
C THR A 102 2.09 -12.13 5.78
N ALA A 103 3.10 -12.86 5.32
CA ALA A 103 3.52 -12.91 3.93
C ALA A 103 4.00 -14.32 3.57
N PHE A 104 3.59 -14.82 2.41
CA PHE A 104 3.93 -16.17 1.93
C PHE A 104 3.86 -16.25 0.40
N HIS A 105 4.43 -17.30 -0.20
CA HIS A 105 4.31 -17.55 -1.64
C HIS A 105 3.17 -18.54 -1.90
N LEU A 106 2.11 -18.08 -2.56
CA LEU A 106 0.98 -18.91 -2.94
C LEU A 106 1.20 -19.60 -4.29
N MET A 107 1.92 -18.93 -5.19
CA MET A 107 2.30 -19.46 -6.50
C MET A 107 3.81 -19.29 -6.74
N PRO A 108 4.66 -20.07 -6.04
CA PRO A 108 6.12 -19.93 -6.11
C PRO A 108 6.71 -20.21 -7.51
N GLU A 109 5.93 -20.78 -8.43
CA GLU A 109 6.33 -20.97 -9.82
C GLU A 109 6.33 -19.69 -10.69
N LEU A 110 5.74 -18.60 -10.20
CA LEU A 110 5.68 -17.33 -10.94
C LEU A 110 7.02 -16.59 -10.89
N GLN A 111 7.35 -15.88 -11.96
CA GLN A 111 8.64 -15.18 -12.08
C GLN A 111 8.41 -13.67 -12.28
N PRO A 112 9.05 -12.80 -11.47
CA PRO A 112 8.81 -11.36 -11.48
C PRO A 112 8.96 -10.67 -12.86
N HIS A 113 9.83 -11.22 -13.71
CA HIS A 113 10.24 -10.60 -14.98
C HIS A 113 9.62 -11.22 -16.23
N ARG A 114 8.71 -12.19 -16.10
CA ARG A 114 8.01 -12.73 -17.27
C ARG A 114 6.90 -11.79 -17.70
N THR A 115 6.75 -11.64 -19.02
CA THR A 115 5.63 -10.90 -19.61
C THR A 115 4.30 -11.56 -19.24
N GLY A 116 3.35 -10.79 -18.72
CA GLY A 116 2.02 -11.23 -18.31
C GLY A 116 1.36 -10.25 -17.33
N LEU A 117 0.06 -10.40 -17.12
CA LEU A 117 -0.76 -9.71 -16.12
C LEU A 117 -0.44 -10.15 -14.69
N GLY A 118 0.25 -11.28 -14.51
CA GLY A 118 0.71 -11.79 -13.22
C GLY A 118 -0.35 -12.61 -12.50
N MET A 119 -0.52 -12.42 -11.19
CA MET A 119 -1.42 -13.25 -10.37
C MET A 119 -2.79 -12.60 -10.20
N ILE A 120 -3.85 -13.37 -10.47
CA ILE A 120 -5.21 -13.05 -10.07
C ILE A 120 -5.51 -13.86 -8.80
N LEU A 121 -5.92 -13.16 -7.74
CA LEU A 121 -6.22 -13.75 -6.43
C LEU A 121 -7.67 -13.45 -6.04
N LEU A 122 -8.37 -14.45 -5.51
CA LEU A 122 -9.68 -14.36 -4.89
C LEU A 122 -9.69 -14.99 -3.48
N TRP A 123 -10.41 -14.37 -2.55
CA TRP A 123 -10.64 -14.78 -1.17
C TRP A 123 -12.11 -15.11 -0.99
N ASP A 124 -12.38 -16.34 -0.55
CA ASP A 124 -13.69 -16.77 -0.10
C ASP A 124 -13.72 -16.76 1.42
N GLN A 125 -14.40 -15.76 1.98
CA GLN A 125 -14.57 -15.58 3.42
C GLN A 125 -15.34 -16.73 4.08
N ASN A 126 -16.32 -17.32 3.39
CA ASN A 126 -17.21 -18.32 3.97
C ASN A 126 -16.50 -19.67 4.10
N GLN A 127 -15.62 -19.98 3.15
CA GLN A 127 -14.88 -21.23 3.13
C GLN A 127 -13.44 -21.08 3.62
N THR A 128 -13.01 -19.85 3.94
CA THR A 128 -11.64 -19.50 4.30
C THR A 128 -10.60 -20.01 3.29
N ARG A 129 -10.83 -19.74 2.01
CA ARG A 129 -9.99 -20.24 0.89
C ARG A 129 -9.48 -19.14 -0.01
N PHE A 130 -8.28 -19.34 -0.52
CA PHE A 130 -7.76 -18.58 -1.65
C PHE A 130 -7.94 -19.34 -2.96
N TYR A 131 -8.33 -18.64 -4.00
CA TYR A 131 -8.30 -19.09 -5.39
C TYR A 131 -7.29 -18.24 -6.13
N ALA A 132 -6.36 -18.87 -6.84
CA ALA A 132 -5.33 -18.17 -7.57
C ALA A 132 -5.17 -18.72 -8.99
N THR A 133 -4.93 -17.83 -9.93
CA THR A 133 -4.56 -18.15 -11.31
C THR A 133 -3.58 -17.12 -11.84
N SER A 134 -2.91 -17.42 -12.96
CA SER A 134 -2.00 -16.51 -13.63
C SER A 134 -2.03 -16.73 -15.13
N ASP A 135 -1.66 -15.72 -15.89
CA ASP A 135 -1.40 -15.85 -17.33
C ASP A 135 0.08 -16.16 -17.64
N GLN A 136 0.97 -16.07 -16.65
CA GLN A 136 2.36 -16.49 -16.80
C GLN A 136 2.46 -18.01 -16.90
N ASN A 137 3.47 -18.49 -17.63
CA ASN A 137 3.80 -19.92 -17.75
C ASN A 137 2.68 -20.82 -18.30
N ASP A 138 1.74 -20.26 -19.09
CA ASP A 138 0.58 -20.98 -19.63
C ASP A 138 -0.21 -21.72 -18.53
N VAL A 139 -0.33 -21.07 -17.35
CA VAL A 139 -1.11 -21.60 -16.23
C VAL A 139 -2.59 -21.63 -16.63
N ARG A 140 -3.05 -22.81 -17.07
CA ARG A 140 -4.46 -23.09 -17.44
C ARG A 140 -5.28 -23.64 -16.27
N ILE A 141 -4.82 -23.43 -15.03
CA ILE A 141 -5.41 -24.00 -13.83
C ILE A 141 -5.78 -22.91 -12.82
N ILE A 142 -6.86 -23.16 -12.08
CA ILE A 142 -7.20 -22.41 -10.87
C ILE A 142 -6.73 -23.25 -9.69
N LYS A 143 -5.79 -22.72 -8.90
CA LYS A 143 -5.37 -23.35 -7.65
C LYS A 143 -6.28 -22.90 -6.52
N VAL A 144 -6.60 -23.84 -5.61
CA VAL A 144 -7.40 -23.57 -4.42
C VAL A 144 -6.58 -23.94 -3.20
N TRP A 145 -6.52 -23.03 -2.23
CA TRP A 145 -5.76 -23.18 -1.00
C TRP A 145 -6.66 -22.96 0.20
N ASP A 146 -6.57 -23.84 1.18
CA ASP A 146 -7.22 -23.65 2.47
C ASP A 146 -6.32 -22.78 3.36
N ALA A 147 -6.85 -21.67 3.87
CA ALA A 147 -6.08 -20.78 4.75
C ALA A 147 -5.97 -21.29 6.19
N GLN A 148 -6.67 -22.38 6.53
CA GLN A 148 -6.59 -23.02 7.84
C GLN A 148 -5.55 -24.14 7.90
N SER A 149 -5.14 -24.69 6.75
CA SER A 149 -4.08 -25.70 6.70
C SER A 149 -2.71 -25.03 6.70
N GLU A 150 -1.92 -25.28 7.74
CA GLU A 150 -0.46 -25.06 7.75
C GLU A 150 0.28 -26.22 7.09
#